data_AF-A0A6S6TX89-F1
#
_entry.id   AF-A0A6S6TX89-F1
#
_cell.length_a   1.000
_cell.length_b   1.000
_cell.length_c   1.000
_cell.angle_alpha   90.00
_cell.angle_beta   90.00
_cell.angle_gamma   90.00
#
_symmetry.space_group_name_H-M   'P 1'
#
loop_
_entity.id
_entity.type
_entity.pdbx_description
1 polymer ?
#
loop_
_entity_poly.entity_id
_entity_poly.type
_entity_poly.pdbx_seq_one_letter_code
_entity_poly.pdbx_strand_id
1 'polypeptide(L)' 'MGHDRDLNQAYVIQNALNEYTGLTSSEKKYCNDNLVDWVSQDKTLNLLISKLSEISLDVRPFLKQNGLLV' A
#
# COMPACT_ATOMS: atom_id res chain seq x y z
N MET A 1 -14.42 4.03 -18.16
CA MET A 1 -12.93 3.98 -18.18
C MET A 1 -12.45 4.43 -16.81
N GLY A 2 -12.22 3.51 -15.87
CA GLY A 2 -11.94 3.85 -14.47
C GLY A 2 -11.20 2.73 -13.73
N HIS A 3 -11.58 1.47 -13.98
CA HIS A 3 -10.98 0.30 -13.33
C HIS A 3 -9.48 0.09 -13.59
N ASP A 4 -8.95 0.48 -14.76
CA ASP A 4 -7.52 0.29 -15.08
C ASP A 4 -6.57 1.08 -14.18
N ARG A 5 -6.98 2.25 -13.68
CA ARG A 5 -6.11 3.08 -12.82
C ARG A 5 -5.99 2.52 -11.42
N ASP A 6 -7.08 2.01 -10.86
CA ASP A 6 -7.13 1.47 -9.50
C ASP A 6 -6.35 0.13 -9.42
N LEU A 7 -6.44 -0.73 -10.43
CA LEU A 7 -5.65 -1.96 -10.55
C LEU A 7 -4.14 -1.69 -10.66
N ASN A 8 -3.77 -0.67 -11.44
CA ASN A 8 -2.36 -0.32 -11.63
C ASN A 8 -1.75 0.23 -10.33
N GLN A 9 -2.52 1.03 -9.59
CA GLN A 9 -2.06 1.58 -8.30
C GLN A 9 -1.90 0.48 -7.24
N ALA A 10 -2.85 -0.45 -7.16
CA ALA A 10 -2.74 -1.60 -6.28
C ALA A 10 -1.48 -2.43 -6.59
N TYR A 11 -1.21 -2.71 -7.86
CA TYR A 11 -0.03 -3.48 -8.27
C TYR A 11 1.30 -2.80 -7.92
N VAL A 12 1.40 -1.49 -8.14
CA VAL A 12 2.60 -0.71 -7.77
C VAL A 12 2.86 -0.78 -6.27
N ILE A 13 1.83 -0.57 -5.45
CA ILE A 13 1.98 -0.66 -3.99
C ILE A 13 2.31 -2.09 -3.56
N GLN A 14 1.68 -3.09 -4.17
CA GLN A 14 1.92 -4.50 -3.88
C GLN A 14 3.37 -4.92 -4.15
N ASN A 15 3.92 -4.48 -5.29
CA ASN A 15 5.30 -4.74 -5.66
C ASN A 15 6.25 -4.07 -4.67
N ALA A 16 5.99 -2.80 -4.38
CA ALA A 16 6.85 -2.00 -3.55
C ALA A 16 6.78 -2.48 -2.06
N LEU A 17 5.62 -2.94 -1.56
CA LEU A 17 5.51 -3.62 -0.26
C LEU A 17 6.29 -4.94 -0.21
N ASN A 18 6.29 -5.71 -1.30
CA ASN A 18 7.09 -6.94 -1.39
C ASN A 18 8.60 -6.65 -1.36
N GLU A 19 9.04 -5.55 -1.98
CA GLU A 19 10.44 -5.11 -1.97
C GLU A 19 10.86 -4.48 -0.63
N TYR A 20 9.90 -3.97 0.15
CA TYR A 20 10.21 -3.38 1.45
C TYR A 20 10.68 -4.46 2.44
N THR A 21 11.91 -4.33 2.91
CA THR A 21 12.56 -5.26 3.85
C THR A 21 12.15 -5.01 5.30
N GLY A 22 11.53 -3.87 5.61
CA GLY A 22 11.00 -3.56 6.95
C GLY A 22 9.67 -4.25 7.27
N LEU A 23 9.15 -5.08 6.36
CA LEU A 23 7.91 -5.83 6.51
C LEU A 23 8.21 -7.34 6.60
N THR A 24 7.58 -8.03 7.54
CA THR A 24 7.57 -9.49 7.59
C THR A 24 6.64 -10.09 6.53
N SER A 25 6.84 -11.36 6.20
CA SER A 25 5.98 -12.07 5.23
C SER A 25 4.50 -12.05 5.61
N SER A 26 4.19 -12.08 6.90
CA SER A 26 2.81 -12.00 7.41
C SER A 26 2.19 -10.64 7.18
N GLU A 27 2.94 -9.56 7.42
CA GLU A 27 2.47 -8.19 7.19
C GLU A 27 2.32 -7.90 5.70
N LYS A 28 3.26 -8.39 4.86
CA LYS A 28 3.13 -8.32 3.38
C LYS A 28 1.87 -9.02 2.90
N LYS A 29 1.60 -10.21 3.42
CA LYS A 29 0.39 -10.97 3.08
C LYS A 29 -0.87 -10.23 3.53
N TYR A 30 -0.90 -9.72 4.76
CA TYR A 30 -2.01 -8.92 5.28
C TYR A 30 -2.29 -7.69 4.42
N CYS A 31 -1.24 -6.96 4.03
CA CYS A 31 -1.40 -5.82 3.13
C CYS A 31 -1.98 -6.26 1.79
N ASN A 32 -1.40 -7.27 1.13
CA ASN A 32 -1.84 -7.72 -0.19
C ASN A 32 -3.29 -8.18 -0.22
N ASP A 33 -3.76 -8.85 0.83
CA ASP A 33 -5.13 -9.34 0.95
C ASP A 33 -6.14 -8.18 1.05
N ASN A 34 -5.77 -7.11 1.75
CA ASN A 34 -6.64 -5.96 1.99
C ASN A 34 -6.40 -4.80 0.99
N LEU A 35 -5.33 -4.86 0.19
CA LEU A 35 -4.88 -3.74 -0.64
C LEU A 35 -5.89 -3.36 -1.72
N VAL A 36 -6.49 -4.37 -2.35
CA VAL A 36 -7.49 -4.19 -3.41
C VAL A 36 -8.73 -3.49 -2.85
N ASP A 37 -9.13 -3.85 -1.63
CA ASP A 37 -10.25 -3.23 -0.93
C ASP A 37 -9.91 -1.79 -0.53
N TRP A 38 -8.72 -1.54 0.04
CA TRP A 38 -8.28 -0.21 0.45
C TRP A 38 -8.15 0.76 -0.73
N VAL A 39 -7.55 0.33 -1.84
CA VAL A 39 -7.40 1.16 -3.05
C VAL A 39 -8.74 1.40 -3.74
N SER A 40 -9.69 0.46 -3.63
CA SER A 40 -11.05 0.64 -4.17
C SER A 40 -11.90 1.59 -3.33
N GLN A 41 -11.71 1.59 -2.01
CA GLN A 41 -12.45 2.47 -1.09
C GLN A 41 -11.88 3.89 -1.04
N ASP A 42 -10.56 4.01 -1.05
CA ASP A 42 -9.86 5.28 -1.01
C ASP A 42 -8.78 5.30 -2.09
N LYS A 43 -8.98 6.10 -3.13
CA LYS A 43 -7.99 6.27 -4.21
C LYS A 43 -6.68 6.87 -3.69
N THR A 44 -6.67 7.36 -2.45
CA THR A 44 -5.53 7.93 -1.76
C THR A 44 -4.81 6.90 -0.89
N LEU A 45 -3.48 7.00 -0.85
CA LEU A 45 -2.62 6.15 -0.01
C LEU A 45 -2.80 6.40 1.49
N ASN A 46 -3.59 7.40 1.88
CA ASN A 46 -3.85 7.73 3.27
C ASN A 46 -4.54 6.60 4.03
N LEU A 47 -5.52 5.94 3.43
CA LEU A 47 -6.18 4.80 4.09
C LEU A 47 -5.17 3.67 4.36
N LEU A 48 -4.30 3.41 3.38
CA LEU A 48 -3.23 2.41 3.48
C LEU A 48 -2.24 2.79 4.58
N ILE A 49 -1.77 4.04 4.63
CA ILE A 49 -0.91 4.56 5.71
C ILE A 49 -1.59 4.40 7.06
N SER A 50 -2.87 4.75 7.18
CA SER A 50 -3.60 4.67 8.43
C SER A 50 -3.71 3.23 8.91
N LYS A 51 -4.10 2.30 8.02
CA LYS A 51 -4.23 0.86 8.33
C LYS A 51 -2.90 0.24 8.72
N LEU A 52 -1.83 0.65 8.06
CA LEU A 52 -0.48 0.18 8.38
C LEU A 52 0.01 0.77 9.70
N SER A 53 -0.27 2.05 9.95
CA SER A 53 0.02 2.68 11.24
C SER A 53 -0.76 2.03 12.39
N GLU A 54 -1.96 1.49 12.16
CA GLU A 54 -2.73 0.75 13.18
C GLU A 54 -2.03 -0.55 13.62
N ILE A 55 -1.27 -1.19 12.73
CA ILE A 55 -0.45 -2.36 13.05
C ILE A 55 1.01 -2.01 13.40
N SER A 56 1.27 -0.75 13.77
CA SER A 56 2.60 -0.21 14.09
C SER A 56 3.61 -0.23 12.93
N LEU A 57 3.12 -0.16 11.70
CA LEU A 57 3.93 -0.11 10.48
C LEU A 57 3.97 1.30 9.91
N ASP A 58 5.15 1.92 9.95
CA ASP A 58 5.36 3.21 9.30
C ASP A 58 5.82 3.01 7.85
N VAL A 59 4.86 3.10 6.92
CA VAL A 59 5.12 3.02 5.47
C VAL A 59 5.34 4.38 4.81
N ARG A 60 5.34 5.47 5.59
CA ARG A 60 5.67 6.81 5.09
C ARG A 60 7.05 6.90 4.43
N PRO A 61 8.14 6.33 4.98
CA PRO A 61 9.45 6.35 4.31
C PRO A 61 9.41 5.61 2.98
N PHE A 62 8.68 4.51 2.92
CA PHE A 62 8.47 3.73 1.71
C PHE A 62 7.70 4.51 0.63
N LEU A 63 6.62 5.19 1.01
CA LEU A 63 5.84 5.99 0.06
C LEU A 63 6.60 7.22 -0.43
N LYS A 64 7.41 7.84 0.44
CA LYS A 64 8.32 8.92 0.04
C LYS A 64 9.39 8.45 -0.94
N GLN A 65 10.00 7.27 -0.71
CA GLN A 65 11.01 6.72 -1.62
C GLN A 65 10.45 6.42 -3.02
N ASN A 66 9.19 6.03 -3.12
CA ASN A 66 8.53 5.74 -4.39
C ASN A 66 7.85 6.98 -5.01
N GLY A 67 8.00 8.18 -4.43
CA GLY A 67 7.38 9.42 -4.93
C GLY A 67 5.84 9.43 -4.83
N LEU A 68 5.29 8.52 -4.02
CA LEU A 68 3.86 8.31 -3.82
C LEU A 68 3.27 9.24 -2.75
N LEU A 69 4.14 9.81 -1.90
CA LEU A 69 3.79 10.77 -0.85
C LEU A 69 4.73 11.98 -0.97
N VAL A 70 4.15 13.18 -1.11
CA VAL A 70 4.89 14.46 -1.17
C VAL A 70 5.17 14.99 0.23
#